data_AF-A6MKP6-F1
#
_entry.id   AF-A6MKP6-F1
#
_cell.length_a   1.000
_cell.length_b   1.000
_cell.length_c   1.000
_cell.angle_alpha   90.00
_cell.angle_beta   90.00
_cell.angle_gamma   90.00
#
_symmetry.space_group_name_H-M   'P 1'
#
loop_
_entity.id
_entity.type
_entity.pdbx_description
1 polymer ?
#
loop_
_entity_poly.entity_id
_entity_poly.type
_entity_poly.pdbx_seq_one_letter_code
_entity_poly.pdbx_strand_id
1 'polypeptide(L)'
;CYFCNDVVAPGDSTRDRTLDQQCTVSRPGLAMIAGALAVELMVSVLQHPEGGYAIASSSDDRMNEPPTSLGLVPHQIRGFLSRFDNVLPVSLAFDKCTACSSKVLDHYEQEGFNFLAKVFNSSHSFLEDLTGLTLLHQETQAAEIWDMSDDETF
;
A
#
# COMPACT_ATOMS: atom_id res chain seq x y z
N CYS A 1 -2.69 -3.06 4.06
CA CYS A 1 -1.66 -2.13 4.57
C CYS A 1 -1.08 -1.32 3.40
N TYR A 2 -0.15 -0.38 3.66
CA TYR A 2 0.47 0.45 2.62
C TYR A 2 1.14 -0.40 1.51
N PHE A 3 1.87 -1.45 1.90
CA PHE A 3 2.62 -2.33 1.00
C PHE A 3 1.77 -3.39 0.28
N CYS A 4 0.45 -3.45 0.50
CA CYS A 4 -0.39 -4.45 -0.20
C CYS A 4 -0.62 -4.12 -1.67
N ASN A 5 -0.43 -2.86 -2.06
CA ASN A 5 -0.59 -2.42 -3.44
C ASN A 5 0.76 -2.26 -4.16
N ASP A 6 1.86 -2.58 -3.48
CA ASP A 6 3.20 -2.57 -4.06
C ASP A 6 3.57 -4.00 -4.46
N VAL A 7 4.11 -4.16 -5.66
CA VAL A 7 4.63 -5.43 -6.17
C VAL A 7 6.13 -5.54 -5.97
N VAL A 8 6.78 -4.59 -5.31
CA VAL A 8 8.23 -4.63 -5.04
C VAL A 8 8.48 -4.58 -3.54
N ALA A 9 9.50 -5.30 -3.07
CA ALA A 9 9.96 -5.16 -1.69
C ALA A 9 10.56 -3.76 -1.44
N PRO A 10 10.36 -3.18 -0.25
CA PRO A 10 10.98 -1.91 0.09
C PRO A 10 12.50 -2.03 0.12
N GLY A 11 13.17 -1.32 -0.79
CA GLY A 11 14.63 -1.18 -0.83
C GLY A 11 15.12 0.13 -0.21
N ASP A 12 16.45 0.30 -0.13
CA ASP A 12 17.05 1.58 0.28
C ASP A 12 16.85 2.65 -0.81
N SER A 13 15.78 3.42 -0.67
CA SER A 13 15.44 4.50 -1.60
C SER A 13 16.31 5.76 -1.43
N THR A 14 17.25 5.78 -0.48
CA THR A 14 18.09 6.95 -0.18
C THR A 14 19.49 6.85 -0.77
N ARG A 15 20.02 5.64 -0.92
CA ARG A 15 21.40 5.40 -1.38
C ARG A 15 21.69 5.92 -2.79
N ASP A 16 20.72 5.81 -3.69
CA ASP A 16 20.91 6.11 -5.13
C ASP A 16 20.15 7.38 -5.59
N ARG A 17 19.62 8.19 -4.65
CA ARG A 17 18.97 9.48 -4.96
C ARG A 17 19.93 10.65 -4.74
N THR A 18 20.09 11.50 -5.75
CA THR A 18 20.80 12.78 -5.58
C THR A 18 20.05 13.70 -4.61
N LEU A 19 20.71 14.68 -4.00
CA LEU A 19 20.14 15.57 -2.97
C LEU A 19 18.78 16.18 -3.41
N ASP A 20 18.64 16.49 -4.69
CA ASP A 20 17.43 17.08 -5.29
C ASP A 20 16.26 16.07 -5.43
N GLN A 21 16.56 14.77 -5.50
CA GLN A 21 15.55 13.70 -5.48
C GLN A 21 15.15 13.27 -4.06
N GLN A 22 15.87 13.74 -3.04
CA GLN A 22 15.54 13.55 -1.63
C GLN A 22 14.59 14.65 -1.12
N CYS A 23 14.61 15.83 -1.74
CA CYS A 23 13.72 16.94 -1.42
C CYS A 23 12.37 16.78 -2.14
N THR A 24 11.33 16.39 -1.41
CA THR A 24 9.97 16.44 -1.95
C THR A 24 9.50 17.89 -2.02
N VAL A 25 9.63 18.53 -3.18
CA VAL A 25 8.99 19.83 -3.43
C VAL A 25 7.49 19.58 -3.63
N SER A 26 6.69 19.92 -2.61
CA SER A 26 5.24 19.78 -2.65
C SER A 26 4.54 21.13 -2.74
N ARG A 27 3.36 21.17 -3.35
CA ARG A 27 2.50 22.37 -3.33
C ARG A 27 2.17 22.69 -1.86
N PRO A 28 2.33 23.95 -1.38
CA PRO A 28 2.22 24.27 0.05
C PRO A 28 0.91 23.82 0.73
N GLY A 29 -0.21 23.79 0.00
CA GLY A 29 -1.51 23.37 0.54
C GLY A 29 -1.65 21.85 0.77
N LEU A 30 -0.78 21.02 0.20
CA LEU A 30 -0.94 19.56 0.22
C LEU A 30 -0.79 18.97 1.61
N ALA A 31 0.21 19.43 2.37
CA ALA A 31 0.45 18.96 3.73
C ALA A 31 -0.74 19.28 4.67
N MET A 32 -1.33 20.47 4.53
CA MET A 32 -2.49 20.89 5.32
C MET A 32 -3.72 20.02 5.03
N ILE A 33 -4.00 19.74 3.76
CA ILE A 33 -5.13 18.91 3.35
C ILE A 33 -4.94 17.47 3.81
N ALA A 34 -3.76 16.89 3.60
CA ALA A 34 -3.46 15.53 4.04
C ALA A 34 -3.56 15.39 5.56
N GLY A 35 -3.02 16.35 6.32
CA GLY A 35 -3.11 16.36 7.78
C GLY A 35 -4.54 16.46 8.29
N ALA A 36 -5.36 17.34 7.70
CA ALA A 36 -6.77 17.46 8.05
C ALA A 36 -7.55 16.16 7.77
N LEU A 37 -7.38 15.57 6.58
CA LEU A 37 -8.04 14.32 6.21
C LEU A 37 -7.63 13.15 7.12
N ALA A 38 -6.35 13.06 7.52
CA ALA A 38 -5.88 12.02 8.41
C ALA A 38 -6.51 12.12 9.81
N VAL A 39 -6.65 13.33 10.35
CA VAL A 39 -7.29 13.57 11.65
C VAL A 39 -8.79 13.28 11.58
N GLU A 40 -9.48 13.76 10.55
CA GLU A 40 -10.91 13.47 10.36
C GLU A 40 -11.18 11.97 10.21
N LEU A 41 -10.35 11.26 9.43
CA LEU A 41 -10.44 9.80 9.32
C LEU A 41 -10.23 9.12 10.67
N MET A 42 -9.23 9.54 11.45
CA MET A 42 -8.99 8.99 12.78
C MET A 42 -10.21 9.16 13.69
N VAL A 43 -10.80 10.35 13.72
CA VAL A 43 -11.96 10.63 14.57
C VAL A 43 -13.20 9.84 14.11
N SER A 44 -13.43 9.72 12.80
CA SER A 44 -14.51 8.89 12.24
C SER A 44 -14.35 7.40 12.58
N VAL A 45 -13.13 6.85 12.50
CA VAL A 45 -12.85 5.47 12.92
C VAL A 45 -13.14 5.29 14.41
N LEU A 46 -12.69 6.21 15.27
CA LEU A 46 -12.88 6.11 16.72
C LEU A 46 -14.35 6.22 17.16
N GLN A 47 -15.18 6.93 16.38
CA GLN A 47 -16.63 7.04 16.66
C GLN A 47 -17.45 5.90 16.05
N HIS A 48 -16.89 5.15 15.09
CA HIS A 48 -17.59 4.02 14.51
C HIS A 48 -17.76 2.90 15.57
N PRO A 49 -18.94 2.25 15.69
CA PRO A 49 -19.17 1.18 16.68
C PRO A 49 -18.14 0.04 16.62
N GLU A 50 -17.77 -0.37 15.40
CA GLU A 50 -16.75 -1.39 15.15
C GLU A 50 -15.29 -0.87 15.24
N GLY A 51 -15.08 0.43 15.45
CA GLY A 51 -13.74 1.02 15.56
C GLY A 51 -12.82 0.66 14.39
N GLY A 52 -11.65 0.09 14.71
CA GLY A 52 -10.68 -0.39 13.71
C GLY A 52 -11.14 -1.58 12.86
N TYR A 53 -12.27 -2.22 13.20
CA TYR A 53 -12.89 -3.28 12.42
C TYR A 53 -14.01 -2.78 11.51
N ALA A 54 -14.23 -1.47 11.44
CA ALA A 54 -15.21 -0.85 10.54
C ALA A 54 -14.95 -1.28 9.07
N ILE A 55 -16.03 -1.62 8.36
CA ILE A 55 -15.97 -1.91 6.94
C ILE A 55 -15.63 -0.62 6.19
N ALA A 56 -14.67 -0.71 5.27
CA ALA A 56 -14.22 0.42 4.49
C ALA A 56 -15.32 0.95 3.57
N SER A 57 -15.59 2.25 3.65
CA SER A 57 -16.42 2.96 2.68
C SER A 57 -15.66 3.19 1.38
N SER A 58 -16.36 3.09 0.25
CA SER A 58 -15.86 3.34 -1.10
C SER A 58 -16.41 4.65 -1.67
N SER A 59 -15.97 5.03 -2.88
CA SER A 59 -16.51 6.20 -3.59
C SER A 59 -18.00 6.07 -3.92
N ASP A 60 -18.51 4.84 -4.07
CA ASP A 60 -19.90 4.56 -4.41
C ASP A 60 -20.85 4.80 -3.21
N ASP A 61 -20.30 4.75 -1.99
CA ASP A 61 -21.07 4.94 -0.75
C ASP A 61 -21.38 6.41 -0.45
N ARG A 62 -20.90 7.35 -1.26
CA ARG A 62 -21.12 8.80 -1.04
C ARG A 62 -22.59 9.20 -1.00
N MET A 63 -23.45 8.47 -1.71
CA MET A 63 -24.88 8.74 -1.80
C MET A 63 -25.72 7.94 -0.79
N ASN A 64 -25.09 7.02 -0.06
CA ASN A 64 -25.74 6.18 0.94
C ASN A 64 -25.81 6.90 2.29
N GLU A 65 -26.65 6.38 3.19
CA GLU A 65 -26.63 6.84 4.58
C GLU A 65 -25.26 6.51 5.21
N PRO A 66 -24.58 7.49 5.82
CA PRO A 66 -23.24 7.27 6.32
C PRO A 66 -23.23 6.31 7.52
N PRO A 67 -22.19 5.48 7.66
CA PRO A 67 -22.08 4.49 8.75
C PRO A 67 -21.93 5.15 10.13
N THR A 68 -21.53 6.43 10.16
CA THR A 68 -21.38 7.21 11.40
C THR A 68 -21.98 8.59 11.23
N SER A 69 -22.27 9.27 12.35
CA SER A 69 -22.65 10.69 12.35
C SER A 69 -21.57 11.62 11.79
N LEU A 70 -20.33 11.15 11.69
CA LEU A 70 -19.20 11.88 11.13
C LEU A 70 -18.96 11.56 9.64
N GLY A 71 -19.81 10.71 9.03
CA GLY A 71 -19.71 10.35 7.64
C GLY A 71 -19.05 8.99 7.40
N LEU A 72 -18.33 8.92 6.28
CA LEU A 72 -17.70 7.70 5.75
C LEU A 72 -16.43 7.32 6.54
N VAL A 73 -16.07 6.04 6.46
CA VAL A 73 -14.81 5.50 7.00
C VAL A 73 -14.01 4.86 5.86
N PRO A 74 -13.34 5.66 4.99
CA PRO A 74 -12.62 5.14 3.84
C PRO A 74 -11.34 4.40 4.21
N HIS A 75 -10.97 3.38 3.41
CA HIS A 75 -9.71 2.65 3.56
C HIS A 75 -8.48 3.46 3.11
N GLN A 76 -8.60 4.18 1.98
CA GLN A 76 -7.57 5.08 1.47
C GLN A 76 -8.22 6.37 0.96
N ILE A 77 -7.50 7.48 1.06
CA ILE A 77 -7.90 8.75 0.45
C ILE A 77 -6.76 9.20 -0.46
N ARG A 78 -7.03 9.33 -1.76
CA ARG A 78 -6.07 9.84 -2.75
C ARG A 78 -6.56 11.16 -3.31
N GLY A 79 -5.88 12.25 -2.96
CA GLY A 79 -6.25 13.61 -3.37
C GLY A 79 -5.40 14.13 -4.54
N PHE A 80 -6.07 14.77 -5.49
CA PHE A 80 -5.46 15.32 -6.71
C PHE A 80 -5.73 16.84 -6.81
N LEU A 81 -4.80 17.66 -6.32
CA LEU A 81 -4.96 19.13 -6.30
C LEU A 81 -5.00 19.81 -7.67
N SER A 82 -4.58 19.12 -8.74
CA SER A 82 -4.72 19.64 -10.11
C SER A 82 -6.15 19.52 -10.64
N ARG A 83 -6.88 18.51 -10.15
CA ARG A 83 -8.27 18.22 -10.54
C ARG A 83 -9.28 18.60 -9.45
N PHE A 84 -8.78 19.00 -8.28
CA PHE A 84 -9.58 19.29 -7.08
C PHE A 84 -10.52 18.12 -6.70
N ASP A 85 -9.99 16.90 -6.81
CA ASP A 85 -10.77 15.68 -6.64
C ASP A 85 -10.11 14.72 -5.64
N ASN A 86 -10.93 13.90 -4.99
CA ASN A 86 -10.53 12.84 -4.07
C ASN A 86 -11.13 11.53 -4.52
N VAL A 87 -10.32 10.47 -4.55
CA VAL A 87 -10.76 9.09 -4.79
C VAL A 87 -10.62 8.30 -3.49
N LEU A 88 -11.55 7.37 -3.24
CA LEU A 88 -11.57 6.51 -2.06
C LEU A 88 -11.34 5.03 -2.42
N PRO A 89 -10.10 4.61 -2.77
CA PRO A 89 -9.84 3.23 -3.10
C PRO A 89 -9.97 2.30 -1.88
N VAL A 90 -10.51 1.12 -2.13
CA VAL A 90 -10.47 0.00 -1.19
C VAL A 90 -9.56 -1.07 -1.79
N SER A 91 -8.66 -1.63 -0.99
CA SER A 91 -7.77 -2.72 -1.44
C SER A 91 -7.80 -3.83 -0.42
N LEU A 92 -7.80 -5.07 -0.90
CA LEU A 92 -7.74 -6.25 -0.05
C LEU A 92 -6.31 -6.47 0.47
N ALA A 93 -6.20 -7.25 1.54
CA ALA A 93 -4.92 -7.74 1.99
C ALA A 93 -4.35 -8.70 0.94
N PHE A 94 -3.12 -8.44 0.51
CA PHE A 94 -2.42 -9.27 -0.47
C PHE A 94 -1.66 -10.39 0.24
N ASP A 95 -1.86 -11.63 -0.21
CA ASP A 95 -1.28 -12.85 0.37
C ASP A 95 0.25 -12.88 0.28
N LYS A 96 0.83 -12.27 -0.77
CA LYS A 96 2.29 -12.15 -0.95
C LYS A 96 2.83 -10.77 -0.51
N CYS A 97 2.09 -10.01 0.30
CA CYS A 97 2.56 -8.73 0.80
C CYS A 97 3.82 -8.87 1.66
N THR A 98 4.84 -8.05 1.37
CA THR A 98 6.13 -8.01 2.07
C THR A 98 6.08 -7.45 3.50
N ALA A 99 4.90 -7.01 3.97
CA ALA A 99 4.71 -6.46 5.31
C ALA A 99 3.65 -7.20 6.15
N CYS A 100 2.46 -7.46 5.59
CA CYS A 100 1.33 -7.99 6.37
C CYS A 100 0.81 -9.36 5.91
N SER A 101 1.56 -10.07 5.06
CA SER A 101 1.23 -11.47 4.73
C SER A 101 1.37 -12.35 5.97
N SER A 102 0.60 -13.45 6.03
CA SER A 102 0.71 -14.43 7.13
C SER A 102 2.14 -14.91 7.31
N LYS A 103 2.85 -15.21 6.22
CA LYS A 103 4.26 -15.63 6.27
C LYS A 103 5.15 -14.62 7.01
N VAL A 104 5.02 -13.33 6.72
CA VAL A 104 5.82 -12.28 7.39
C VAL A 104 5.44 -12.18 8.87
N LEU A 105 4.15 -12.22 9.18
CA LEU A 105 3.66 -12.17 10.55
C LEU A 105 4.12 -13.38 11.38
N ASP A 106 4.02 -14.59 10.83
CA ASP A 106 4.42 -15.84 11.49
C ASP A 106 5.92 -15.85 11.79
N HIS A 107 6.77 -15.42 10.84
CA HIS A 107 8.21 -15.31 11.06
C HIS A 107 8.56 -14.24 12.11
N TYR A 108 7.85 -13.11 12.10
CA TYR A 108 8.06 -12.07 13.11
C TYR A 108 7.64 -12.54 14.50
N GLU A 109 6.52 -13.25 14.64
CA GLU A 109 6.05 -13.79 15.91
C GLU A 109 7.01 -14.84 16.49
N GLN A 110 7.58 -15.69 15.63
CA GLN A 110 8.49 -16.77 16.05
C GLN A 110 9.92 -16.30 16.34
N GLU A 111 10.47 -15.41 15.51
CA GLU A 111 11.89 -15.03 15.57
C GLU A 111 12.13 -13.60 16.09
N GLY A 112 11.09 -12.77 16.14
CA GLY A 112 11.13 -11.39 16.64
C GLY A 112 12.20 -10.54 15.98
N PHE A 113 13.06 -9.94 16.81
CA PHE A 113 14.14 -9.07 16.34
C PHE A 113 15.14 -9.77 15.42
N ASN A 114 15.37 -11.08 15.60
CA ASN A 114 16.32 -11.81 14.74
C ASN A 114 15.84 -11.85 13.29
N PHE A 115 14.53 -12.00 13.08
CA PHE A 115 13.94 -11.89 11.74
C PHE A 115 14.10 -10.48 11.17
N LEU A 116 13.80 -9.43 11.95
CA LEU A 116 14.00 -8.05 11.51
C LEU A 116 15.46 -7.77 11.13
N ALA A 117 16.42 -8.23 11.95
CA ALA A 117 17.84 -8.09 11.66
C ALA A 117 18.24 -8.80 10.37
N LYS A 118 17.67 -9.97 10.06
CA LYS A 118 17.85 -10.62 8.76
C LYS A 118 17.26 -9.76 7.65
N VAL A 119 16.02 -9.29 7.78
CA VAL A 119 15.35 -8.45 6.78
C VAL A 119 16.18 -7.21 6.45
N PHE A 120 16.71 -6.51 7.44
CA PHE A 120 17.46 -5.26 7.22
C PHE A 120 18.86 -5.47 6.63
N ASN A 121 19.49 -6.61 6.88
CA ASN A 121 20.88 -6.88 6.48
C ASN A 121 21.02 -7.83 5.28
N SER A 122 19.94 -8.48 4.84
CA SER A 122 19.97 -9.42 3.71
C SER A 122 19.82 -8.71 2.37
N SER A 123 19.78 -9.49 1.28
CA SER A 123 19.45 -8.96 -0.05
C SER A 123 18.05 -8.34 -0.07
N HIS A 124 17.86 -7.37 -0.97
CA HIS A 124 16.55 -6.75 -1.23
C HIS A 124 15.48 -7.78 -1.63
N SER A 125 15.87 -8.92 -2.20
CA SER A 125 14.97 -10.01 -2.58
C SER A 125 14.46 -10.83 -1.39
N PHE A 126 15.05 -10.73 -0.19
CA PHE A 126 14.74 -11.65 0.92
C PHE A 126 13.24 -11.70 1.26
N LEU A 127 12.58 -10.54 1.34
CA LEU A 127 11.14 -10.48 1.59
C LEU A 127 10.32 -10.97 0.40
N GLU A 128 10.78 -10.73 -0.83
CA GLU A 128 10.11 -11.21 -2.05
C GLU A 128 10.16 -12.74 -2.13
N ASP A 129 11.32 -13.32 -1.82
CA ASP A 129 11.56 -14.76 -1.80
C ASP A 129 10.71 -15.43 -0.72
N LEU A 130 10.69 -14.84 0.48
CA LEU A 130 9.88 -15.34 1.60
C LEU A 130 8.38 -15.34 1.26
N THR A 131 7.89 -14.22 0.74
CA THR A 131 6.46 -14.06 0.45
C THR A 131 6.02 -14.83 -0.79
N GLY A 132 6.95 -15.16 -1.69
CA GLY A 132 6.67 -15.79 -2.98
C GLY A 132 6.37 -14.76 -4.08
N LEU A 133 6.72 -13.50 -3.85
CA LEU A 133 6.62 -12.43 -4.83
C LEU A 133 7.63 -12.60 -5.97
N THR A 134 8.82 -13.12 -5.67
CA THR A 134 9.84 -13.45 -6.68
C THR A 134 9.30 -14.42 -7.73
N LEU A 135 8.57 -15.44 -7.30
CA LEU A 135 7.96 -16.42 -8.21
C LEU A 135 6.88 -15.74 -9.07
N LEU A 136 6.05 -14.87 -8.48
CA LEU A 136 5.02 -14.14 -9.21
C LEU A 136 5.62 -13.24 -10.30
N HIS A 137 6.75 -12.57 -10.03
CA HIS A 137 7.47 -11.81 -11.05
C HIS A 137 7.95 -12.69 -12.21
N GLN A 138 8.52 -13.86 -11.90
CA GLN A 138 8.99 -14.80 -12.93
C GLN A 138 7.84 -15.34 -13.79
N GLU A 139 6.71 -15.69 -13.18
CA GLU A 139 5.52 -16.15 -13.89
C GLU A 139 4.94 -15.07 -14.79
N THR A 140 4.89 -13.81 -14.32
CA THR A 140 4.40 -12.67 -15.10
C THR A 140 5.31 -12.37 -16.29
N GLN A 141 6.64 -12.34 -16.06
CA GLN A 141 7.62 -12.12 -17.11
C GLN A 141 7.60 -13.24 -18.16
N ALA A 142 7.42 -14.49 -17.72
CA ALA A 142 7.25 -15.62 -18.64
C ALA A 142 5.98 -15.44 -19.49
N ALA A 143 4.84 -15.07 -18.89
CA ALA A 143 3.60 -14.84 -19.64
C ALA A 143 3.75 -13.72 -20.69
N GLU A 144 4.41 -12.60 -20.35
CA GLU A 144 4.68 -11.51 -21.29
C GLU A 144 5.54 -11.94 -22.48
N ILE A 145 6.58 -12.76 -22.25
CA ILE A 145 7.44 -13.28 -23.33
C ILE A 145 6.66 -14.16 -24.30
N TRP A 146 5.72 -14.98 -23.79
CA TRP A 146 4.90 -15.85 -24.62
C TRP A 146 3.91 -15.05 -25.47
N ASP A 147 3.26 -14.04 -24.89
CA ASP A 147 2.32 -13.16 -25.61
C ASP A 147 3.03 -12.38 -26.73
N MET A 148 4.26 -11.93 -26.49
CA MET A 148 5.09 -11.29 -27.53
C MET A 148 5.54 -12.25 -28.65
N SER A 149 5.67 -13.55 -28.37
CA SER A 149 6.10 -14.54 -29.37
C SER A 149 4.98 -14.94 -30.34
N ASP A 150 3.71 -14.74 -29.95
CA ASP A 150 2.54 -15.02 -30.79
C ASP A 150 2.23 -13.88 -31.79
N ASP A 151 2.78 -12.67 -31.57
CA ASP A 151 2.64 -11.51 -32.46
C ASP A 151 3.74 -11.40 -33.55
N GLU A 152 4.76 -12.26 -33.54
CA GLU A 152 5.84 -12.29 -34.54
C GLU A 152 5.58 -13.22 -35.75
N THR A 153 4.35 -13.75 -35.91
CA THR A 153 3.97 -14.45 -37.15
C THR A 153 3.28 -13.50 -38.15
N PHE A 154 4.06 -12.83 -38.99
CA PHE A 154 3.61 -12.19 -40.24
C PHE A 154 4.36 -12.74 -41.45
#